data_AF-A0A9E6V1C5-F1
#
_entry.id   AF-A0A9E6V1C5-F1
#
_cell.length_a   1.000
_cell.length_b   1.000
_cell.length_c   1.000
_cell.angle_alpha   90.00
_cell.angle_beta   90.00
_cell.angle_gamma   90.00
#
_symmetry.space_group_name_H-M   'P 1'
#
loop_
_entity.id
_entity.type
_entity.pdbx_description
1 polymer ?
#
loop_
_entity_poly.entity_id
_entity_poly.type
_entity_poly.pdbx_seq_one_letter_code
_entity_poly.pdbx_strand_id
1 'polypeptide(L)'
;MTNNIQSTWRRTSSLLAVIAAFIFQVIPSSAAAACMFRVNGWNATDEGVLLARYARGVTGPALVANTLYAGRDPVAVRAAFESVRLTFDMNGDGAVDATDALIVLRHVSGHRGNSLVAGLSLGGGGRNTLSAVEAFIDSGCVAPIATRAPIYELGANTPDRTSFLSQTNQQGARAFVYLSPIFVGVQQANLYANDTPGVYTYRSVDAPTDLASFTGLLNAQGAERYRFGGVLVSGAYFVRDENSNRSFQYRVLAGPSTGAAFLTQANAQGAEGYYFVLPYAFGLSTYLIYAKETGDATYSYALQSATDQNVPATDFVTQANAQGASGFKFRTSYQFGDGARNIYVKDTSQAATYTWKLNADVSTLTELVDQANAEGALGNVYLGARVFFPSGFAGPPDTRIVYFKPTNCTGSVMCSPSGAF
;
A
#
# COMPACT_ATOMS: atom_id res chain seq x y z
N MET A 1 -57.62 36.83 -0.74
CA MET A 1 -57.65 35.68 0.20
C MET A 1 -56.60 34.69 -0.26
N THR A 2 -55.70 34.27 0.66
CA THR A 2 -54.74 33.15 0.61
C THR A 2 -53.72 33.11 -0.55
N ASN A 3 -52.42 32.87 -0.39
CA ASN A 3 -51.52 32.71 0.77
C ASN A 3 -50.08 32.75 0.23
N ASN A 4 -49.17 33.17 1.09
CA ASN A 4 -47.71 33.10 1.03
C ASN A 4 -47.19 31.68 0.71
N ILE A 5 -46.02 31.56 0.06
CA ILE A 5 -44.85 30.76 0.49
C ILE A 5 -43.66 31.12 -0.42
N GLN A 6 -42.74 31.92 0.12
CA GLN A 6 -41.32 31.86 -0.24
C GLN A 6 -40.71 30.70 0.54
N SER A 7 -40.12 29.70 -0.12
CA SER A 7 -39.30 28.68 0.55
C SER A 7 -37.83 29.02 0.42
N THR A 8 -37.29 29.45 1.56
CA THR A 8 -35.88 29.59 1.91
C THR A 8 -35.09 28.29 1.68
N TRP A 9 -34.03 28.35 0.86
CA TRP A 9 -32.90 27.42 0.97
C TRP A 9 -31.70 28.17 1.56
N ARG A 10 -31.64 28.21 2.89
CA ARG A 10 -30.45 28.61 3.65
C ARG A 10 -29.67 27.35 4.03
N ARG A 11 -28.42 27.31 3.58
CA ARG A 11 -27.22 26.79 4.27
C ARG A 11 -27.41 25.59 5.20
N THR A 12 -27.03 24.41 4.71
CA THR A 12 -26.57 23.30 5.55
C THR A 12 -25.14 22.90 5.14
N SER A 13 -24.25 23.87 5.21
CA SER A 13 -22.84 23.61 5.52
C SER A 13 -22.74 23.62 7.05
N SER A 14 -21.95 22.70 7.63
CA SER A 14 -21.56 22.68 9.08
C SER A 14 -22.29 21.71 10.03
N LEU A 15 -22.55 20.45 9.65
CA LEU A 15 -22.80 19.39 10.66
C LEU A 15 -22.07 18.05 10.44
N LEU A 16 -21.61 17.73 9.22
CA LEU A 16 -20.79 16.53 8.96
C LEU A 16 -19.34 16.65 9.43
N ALA A 17 -18.81 17.86 9.63
CA ALA A 17 -17.40 18.09 9.98
C ALA A 17 -17.08 18.01 11.49
N VAL A 18 -18.10 17.90 12.37
CA VAL A 18 -17.89 17.97 13.83
C VAL A 18 -17.83 16.59 14.50
N ILE A 19 -18.27 15.52 13.83
CA ILE A 19 -18.29 14.16 14.42
C ILE A 19 -16.95 13.43 14.21
N ALA A 20 -16.24 13.68 13.13
CA ALA A 20 -14.86 13.22 12.95
C ALA A 20 -13.88 13.87 13.96
N ALA A 21 -14.23 15.04 14.50
CA ALA A 21 -13.32 15.87 15.28
C ALA A 21 -13.10 15.40 16.73
N PHE A 22 -13.83 14.40 17.26
CA PHE A 22 -13.61 13.91 18.62
C PHE A 22 -12.95 12.52 18.73
N ILE A 23 -12.86 11.78 17.61
CA ILE A 23 -11.94 10.64 17.50
C ILE A 23 -10.52 11.13 17.09
N PHE A 24 -10.41 12.38 16.61
CA PHE A 24 -9.18 13.00 16.11
C PHE A 24 -8.76 14.29 16.88
N GLN A 25 -8.94 14.36 18.20
CA GLN A 25 -8.32 15.46 18.97
C GLN A 25 -6.85 15.14 19.29
N VAL A 26 -5.97 15.74 18.48
CA VAL A 26 -4.54 16.00 18.71
C VAL A 26 -3.77 14.84 19.35
N ILE A 27 -3.33 13.91 18.51
CA ILE A 27 -2.20 13.05 18.86
C ILE A 27 -0.95 13.96 18.76
N PRO A 28 -0.22 14.24 19.85
CA PRO A 28 1.09 14.87 19.71
C PRO A 28 1.99 13.95 18.90
N SER A 29 2.67 14.53 17.92
CA SER A 29 3.43 13.91 16.83
C SER A 29 4.69 13.12 17.26
N SER A 30 4.67 12.41 18.38
CA SER A 30 5.85 11.73 18.92
C SER A 30 5.59 10.43 19.72
N ALA A 31 4.39 9.84 19.68
CA ALA A 31 4.18 8.51 20.24
C ALA A 31 4.22 7.47 19.12
N ALA A 32 5.09 6.45 19.27
CA ALA A 32 5.04 5.23 18.50
C ALA A 32 3.59 4.75 18.37
N ALA A 33 3.24 4.13 17.23
CA ALA A 33 1.93 3.51 17.01
C ALA A 33 1.49 2.82 18.31
N ALA A 34 0.45 3.34 18.95
CA ALA A 34 -0.06 2.82 20.21
C ALA A 34 -1.43 2.24 19.89
N CYS A 35 -1.75 1.08 20.48
CA CYS A 35 -3.08 0.50 20.37
C CYS A 35 -4.14 1.58 20.65
N MET A 36 -5.29 1.55 19.97
CA MET A 36 -6.33 2.56 20.19
C MET A 36 -6.75 2.69 21.65
N PHE A 37 -6.73 1.58 22.40
CA PHE A 37 -7.04 1.56 23.82
C PHE A 37 -5.91 2.07 24.74
N ARG A 38 -4.79 2.55 24.18
CA ARG A 38 -3.67 3.18 24.90
C ARG A 38 -3.60 4.70 24.67
N VAL A 39 -4.54 5.27 23.90
CA VAL A 39 -4.66 6.73 23.75
C VAL A 39 -5.38 7.33 24.96
N ASN A 40 -5.06 8.58 25.28
CA ASN A 40 -5.70 9.30 26.37
C ASN A 40 -7.22 9.45 26.09
N GLY A 41 -8.05 9.06 27.05
CA GLY A 41 -9.51 9.15 26.96
C GLY A 41 -10.23 7.80 26.77
N TRP A 42 -9.52 6.75 26.38
CA TRP A 42 -10.10 5.41 26.28
C TRP A 42 -10.33 4.81 27.67
N ASN A 43 -11.54 4.32 27.95
CA ASN A 43 -11.87 3.76 29.26
C ASN A 43 -12.74 2.50 29.17
N ALA A 44 -12.70 1.70 30.24
CA ALA A 44 -13.41 0.42 30.29
C ALA A 44 -14.95 0.57 30.32
N THR A 45 -15.47 1.71 30.79
CA THR A 45 -16.91 1.95 30.98
C THR A 45 -17.62 2.48 29.73
N ASP A 46 -16.89 3.07 28.79
CA ASP A 46 -17.42 3.60 27.53
C ASP A 46 -16.92 2.78 26.34
N GLU A 47 -15.68 3.00 25.89
CA GLU A 47 -15.15 2.30 24.70
C GLU A 47 -14.99 0.80 24.94
N GLY A 48 -14.63 0.40 26.16
CA GLY A 48 -14.59 -1.01 26.55
C GLY A 48 -15.95 -1.70 26.48
N VAL A 49 -17.02 -1.01 26.88
CA VAL A 49 -18.40 -1.50 26.76
C VAL A 49 -18.82 -1.58 25.30
N LEU A 50 -18.50 -0.57 24.48
CA LEU A 50 -18.74 -0.59 23.04
C LEU A 50 -18.02 -1.76 22.36
N LEU A 51 -16.73 -1.96 22.65
CA LEU A 51 -15.93 -3.06 22.09
C LEU A 51 -16.51 -4.42 22.49
N ALA A 52 -16.86 -4.61 23.76
CA ALA A 52 -17.46 -5.86 24.22
C ALA A 52 -18.85 -6.13 23.60
N ARG A 53 -19.60 -5.09 23.23
CA ARG A 53 -20.88 -5.23 22.52
C ARG A 53 -20.67 -5.51 21.04
N TYR A 54 -19.75 -4.79 20.41
CA TYR A 54 -19.33 -5.00 19.04
C TYR A 54 -18.85 -6.46 18.82
N ALA A 55 -17.97 -6.94 19.69
CA ALA A 55 -17.42 -8.30 19.66
C ALA A 55 -18.48 -9.40 19.83
N ARG A 56 -19.63 -9.08 20.43
CA ARG A 56 -20.80 -9.96 20.57
C ARG A 56 -21.83 -9.79 19.45
N GLY A 57 -21.53 -8.99 18.43
CA GLY A 57 -22.42 -8.73 17.31
C GLY A 57 -23.63 -7.84 17.66
N VAL A 58 -23.61 -7.12 18.78
CA VAL A 58 -24.71 -6.21 19.16
C VAL A 58 -24.77 -5.05 18.15
N THR A 59 -25.98 -4.72 17.71
CA THR A 59 -26.25 -3.65 16.73
C THR A 59 -27.35 -2.70 17.22
N GLY A 60 -27.57 -1.61 16.50
CA GLY A 60 -28.62 -0.63 16.81
C GLY A 60 -28.37 0.12 18.13
N PRO A 61 -29.41 0.76 18.71
CA PRO A 61 -29.25 1.59 19.91
C PRO A 61 -28.59 0.88 21.10
N ALA A 62 -28.75 -0.44 21.20
CA ALA A 62 -28.12 -1.25 22.24
C ALA A 62 -26.58 -1.22 22.18
N LEU A 63 -25.98 -0.99 21.00
CA LEU A 63 -24.53 -0.85 20.86
C LEU A 63 -24.01 0.32 21.70
N VAL A 64 -24.68 1.47 21.65
CA VAL A 64 -24.21 2.73 22.25
C VAL A 64 -24.84 3.08 23.59
N ALA A 65 -25.88 2.37 24.02
CA ALA A 65 -26.65 2.67 25.22
C ALA A 65 -25.80 2.74 26.51
N ASN A 66 -26.08 3.71 27.39
CA ASN A 66 -25.39 3.88 28.68
C ASN A 66 -23.86 4.02 28.56
N THR A 67 -23.41 4.70 27.51
CA THR A 67 -22.03 5.15 27.33
C THR A 67 -22.04 6.64 26.94
N LEU A 68 -20.88 7.28 26.94
CA LEU A 68 -20.69 8.62 26.38
C LEU A 68 -21.14 8.75 24.90
N TYR A 69 -21.36 7.63 24.21
CA TYR A 69 -21.78 7.56 22.80
C TYR A 69 -23.29 7.35 22.62
N ALA A 70 -24.10 7.35 23.69
CA ALA A 70 -25.53 7.06 23.60
C ALA A 70 -26.32 7.97 22.62
N GLY A 71 -25.83 9.19 22.37
CA GLY A 71 -26.40 10.12 21.39
C GLY A 71 -25.82 10.01 19.96
N ARG A 72 -24.94 9.06 19.70
CA ARG A 72 -24.32 8.83 18.38
C ARG A 72 -25.12 7.82 17.55
N ASP A 73 -24.98 7.91 16.23
CA ASP A 73 -25.54 6.92 15.31
C ASP A 73 -24.84 5.56 15.51
N PRO A 74 -25.55 4.50 15.94
CA PRO A 74 -24.96 3.18 16.15
C PRO A 74 -24.38 2.55 14.88
N VAL A 75 -24.90 2.89 13.70
CA VAL A 75 -24.36 2.40 12.42
C VAL A 75 -22.97 2.97 12.19
N ALA A 76 -22.82 4.29 12.39
CA ALA A 76 -21.53 4.96 12.28
C ALA A 76 -20.51 4.47 13.33
N VAL A 77 -20.94 4.26 14.58
CA VAL A 77 -20.07 3.70 15.64
C VAL A 77 -19.59 2.30 15.28
N ARG A 78 -20.49 1.45 14.77
CA ARG A 78 -20.10 0.12 14.30
C ARG A 78 -19.10 0.18 13.14
N ALA A 79 -19.36 1.01 12.14
CA ALA A 79 -18.46 1.19 11.00
C ALA A 79 -17.07 1.68 11.43
N ALA A 80 -16.99 2.50 12.48
CA ALA A 80 -15.72 2.90 13.06
C ALA A 80 -14.94 1.69 13.60
N PHE A 81 -15.56 0.80 14.38
CA PHE A 81 -14.89 -0.44 14.84
C PHE A 81 -14.48 -1.35 13.69
N GLU A 82 -15.31 -1.50 12.66
CA GLU A 82 -14.99 -2.33 11.48
C GLU A 82 -13.75 -1.80 10.75
N SER A 83 -13.58 -0.47 10.64
CA SER A 83 -12.44 0.15 9.96
C SER A 83 -11.07 -0.11 10.61
N VAL A 84 -11.08 -0.47 11.90
CA VAL A 84 -9.89 -0.74 12.72
C VAL A 84 -9.93 -2.11 13.35
N ARG A 85 -10.82 -3.01 12.91
CA ARG A 85 -11.13 -4.27 13.62
C ARG A 85 -9.89 -5.09 14.00
N LEU A 86 -8.88 -5.09 13.13
CA LEU A 86 -7.65 -5.87 13.32
C LEU A 86 -6.73 -5.33 14.44
N THR A 87 -6.88 -4.07 14.84
CA THR A 87 -6.17 -3.55 16.02
C THR A 87 -6.78 -4.07 17.32
N PHE A 88 -7.97 -4.65 17.26
CA PHE A 88 -8.65 -5.28 18.38
C PHE A 88 -8.55 -6.80 18.38
N ASP A 89 -8.19 -7.45 17.26
CA ASP A 89 -7.91 -8.89 17.17
C ASP A 89 -6.60 -9.22 17.94
N MET A 90 -6.71 -9.60 19.21
CA MET A 90 -5.58 -9.82 20.11
C MET A 90 -4.95 -11.18 19.90
N ASN A 91 -5.76 -12.23 19.70
CA ASN A 91 -5.28 -13.60 19.52
C ASN A 91 -4.86 -13.93 18.07
N GLY A 92 -5.14 -13.03 17.12
CA GLY A 92 -4.74 -13.14 15.72
C GLY A 92 -5.49 -14.21 14.95
N ASP A 93 -6.75 -14.47 15.27
CA ASP A 93 -7.58 -15.46 14.57
C ASP A 93 -8.45 -14.85 13.45
N GLY A 94 -8.37 -13.53 13.24
CA GLY A 94 -9.07 -12.81 12.18
C GLY A 94 -10.50 -12.37 12.54
N ALA A 95 -10.99 -12.71 13.75
CA ALA A 95 -12.21 -12.20 14.33
C ALA A 95 -11.91 -11.15 15.42
N VAL A 96 -12.94 -10.41 15.83
CA VAL A 96 -12.91 -9.64 17.08
C VAL A 96 -14.02 -10.19 17.94
N ASP A 97 -13.65 -10.98 18.95
CA ASP A 97 -14.60 -11.72 19.77
C ASP A 97 -14.46 -11.40 21.27
N ALA A 98 -15.12 -12.22 22.11
CA ALA A 98 -15.09 -12.03 23.56
C ALA A 98 -13.69 -12.18 24.16
N THR A 99 -12.83 -13.01 23.57
CA THR A 99 -11.42 -13.19 23.97
C THR A 99 -10.67 -11.89 23.80
N ASP A 100 -10.79 -11.29 22.63
CA ASP A 100 -10.14 -10.03 22.27
C ASP A 100 -10.57 -8.87 23.15
N ALA A 101 -11.89 -8.68 23.26
CA ALA A 101 -12.48 -7.62 24.06
C ALA A 101 -12.04 -7.75 25.53
N LEU A 102 -11.93 -8.97 26.06
CA LEU A 102 -11.52 -9.21 27.45
C LEU A 102 -10.03 -8.95 27.66
N ILE A 103 -9.16 -9.28 26.71
CA ILE A 103 -7.73 -8.91 26.77
C ILE A 103 -7.58 -7.39 26.80
N VAL A 104 -8.29 -6.68 25.91
CA VAL A 104 -8.27 -5.22 25.85
C VAL A 104 -8.77 -4.60 27.15
N LEU A 105 -9.91 -5.06 27.68
CA LEU A 105 -10.47 -4.60 28.94
C LEU A 105 -9.50 -4.81 30.11
N ARG A 106 -8.89 -6.01 30.20
CA ARG A 106 -7.88 -6.32 31.22
C ARG A 106 -6.69 -5.37 31.12
N HIS A 107 -6.17 -5.16 29.92
CA HIS A 107 -5.04 -4.26 29.72
C HIS A 107 -5.37 -2.82 30.16
N VAL A 108 -6.53 -2.30 29.78
CA VAL A 108 -7.00 -0.95 30.14
C VAL A 108 -7.24 -0.83 31.64
N SER A 109 -7.68 -1.90 32.29
CA SER A 109 -7.82 -2.00 33.74
C SER A 109 -6.49 -2.24 34.49
N GLY A 110 -5.34 -2.24 33.79
CA GLY A 110 -4.02 -2.34 34.40
C GLY A 110 -3.46 -3.76 34.58
N HIS A 111 -4.16 -4.79 34.11
CA HIS A 111 -3.65 -6.18 34.14
C HIS A 111 -2.51 -6.37 33.12
N ARG A 112 -1.47 -7.10 33.52
CA ARG A 112 -0.27 -7.42 32.73
C ARG A 112 0.19 -8.87 33.01
N GLY A 113 1.12 -9.39 32.21
CA GLY A 113 1.63 -10.76 32.37
C GLY A 113 0.51 -11.79 32.30
N ASN A 114 0.63 -12.90 33.03
CA ASN A 114 -0.36 -13.98 33.02
C ASN A 114 -1.80 -13.50 33.26
N SER A 115 -2.01 -12.44 34.06
CA SER A 115 -3.36 -11.93 34.34
C SER A 115 -4.08 -11.38 33.11
N LEU A 116 -3.33 -11.03 32.05
CA LEU A 116 -3.87 -10.54 30.79
C LEU A 116 -4.64 -11.64 30.04
N VAL A 117 -4.10 -12.86 30.01
CA VAL A 117 -4.65 -13.99 29.24
C VAL A 117 -5.20 -15.13 30.10
N ALA A 118 -5.14 -15.00 31.44
CA ALA A 118 -5.58 -16.05 32.36
C ALA A 118 -7.01 -16.54 32.07
N GLY A 119 -7.17 -17.85 31.90
CA GLY A 119 -8.46 -18.50 31.65
C GLY A 119 -9.06 -18.25 30.27
N LEU A 120 -8.34 -17.59 29.35
CA LEU A 120 -8.79 -17.38 27.98
C LEU A 120 -8.36 -18.53 27.08
N SER A 121 -9.23 -18.93 26.17
CA SER A 121 -8.85 -19.77 25.04
C SER A 121 -8.37 -18.86 23.91
N LEU A 122 -7.04 -18.74 23.73
CA LEU A 122 -6.47 -17.92 22.66
C LEU A 122 -6.58 -18.59 21.27
N GLY A 123 -7.10 -19.83 21.20
CA GLY A 123 -7.41 -20.50 19.93
C GLY A 123 -6.19 -20.83 19.06
N GLY A 124 -6.47 -21.04 17.77
CA GLY A 124 -5.47 -21.37 16.73
C GLY A 124 -4.93 -20.16 15.95
N GLY A 125 -5.21 -18.94 16.41
CA GLY A 125 -4.72 -17.70 15.80
C GLY A 125 -3.20 -17.54 15.89
N GLY A 126 -2.68 -16.55 15.16
CA GLY A 126 -1.25 -16.26 15.08
C GLY A 126 -0.60 -15.77 16.40
N ARG A 127 -1.40 -15.45 17.43
CA ARG A 127 -0.96 -14.96 18.75
C ARG A 127 -1.61 -15.76 19.89
N ASN A 128 -1.36 -17.06 19.89
CA ASN A 128 -1.92 -18.00 20.87
C ASN A 128 -1.11 -18.16 22.19
N THR A 129 -0.19 -17.24 22.48
CA THR A 129 0.59 -17.23 23.73
C THR A 129 0.57 -15.84 24.38
N LEU A 130 0.77 -15.78 25.71
CA LEU A 130 0.92 -14.50 26.42
C LEU A 130 1.99 -13.63 25.76
N SER A 131 3.18 -14.20 25.51
CA SER A 131 4.30 -13.46 24.94
C SER A 131 3.96 -12.86 23.57
N ALA A 132 3.23 -13.58 22.72
CA ALA A 132 2.79 -13.06 21.42
C ALA A 132 1.75 -11.95 21.55
N VAL A 133 0.82 -12.05 22.51
CA VAL A 133 -0.17 -11.00 22.80
C VAL A 133 0.51 -9.75 23.38
N GLU A 134 1.42 -9.90 24.33
CA GLU A 134 2.16 -8.77 24.91
C GLU A 134 3.03 -8.07 23.85
N ALA A 135 3.77 -8.84 23.03
CA ALA A 135 4.54 -8.28 21.93
C ALA A 135 3.64 -7.52 20.92
N PHE A 136 2.42 -7.98 20.70
CA PHE A 136 1.45 -7.29 19.84
C PHE A 136 0.99 -5.96 20.44
N ILE A 137 0.68 -5.93 21.73
CA ILE A 137 0.28 -4.70 22.43
C ILE A 137 1.45 -3.70 22.51
N ASP A 138 2.66 -4.19 22.80
CA ASP A 138 3.87 -3.37 22.92
C ASP A 138 4.32 -2.79 21.58
N SER A 139 4.08 -3.51 20.48
CA SER A 139 4.28 -3.01 19.11
C SER A 139 3.17 -2.08 18.62
N GLY A 140 2.17 -1.79 19.45
CA GLY A 140 1.13 -0.81 19.13
C GLY A 140 -0.17 -1.36 18.58
N CYS A 141 -0.40 -2.67 18.73
CA CYS A 141 -1.49 -3.37 18.05
C CYS A 141 -1.47 -3.13 16.54
N VAL A 142 -0.25 -2.97 16.00
CA VAL A 142 -0.02 -2.95 14.56
C VAL A 142 -0.29 -4.36 14.08
N ALA A 143 -1.53 -4.62 13.70
CA ALA A 143 -1.90 -5.87 13.05
C ALA A 143 -0.84 -6.17 11.98
N PRO A 144 -0.31 -7.41 11.87
CA PRO A 144 0.14 -7.85 10.56
C PRO A 144 -1.04 -7.58 9.65
N ILE A 145 -0.88 -6.70 8.66
CA ILE A 145 -1.97 -6.19 7.82
C ILE A 145 -2.75 -7.41 7.31
N ALA A 146 -3.89 -7.75 7.93
CA ALA A 146 -4.53 -9.05 7.68
C ALA A 146 -5.09 -9.14 6.25
N THR A 147 -5.29 -7.98 5.62
CA THR A 147 -5.47 -7.80 4.18
C THR A 147 -5.18 -6.33 3.87
N ARG A 148 -4.18 -6.05 3.02
CA ARG A 148 -4.04 -4.70 2.41
C ARG A 148 -5.30 -4.45 1.60
N ALA A 149 -6.00 -3.35 1.82
CA ALA A 149 -7.18 -3.01 1.04
C ALA A 149 -6.91 -1.75 0.20
N PRO A 150 -6.01 -1.83 -0.81
CA PRO A 150 -5.71 -0.67 -1.64
C PRO A 150 -6.97 -0.22 -2.37
N ILE A 151 -7.23 1.08 -2.32
CA ILE A 151 -8.32 1.75 -3.04
C ILE A 151 -7.70 2.49 -4.22
N TYR A 152 -8.32 2.38 -5.38
CA TYR A 152 -7.88 2.97 -6.63
C TYR A 152 -8.88 4.02 -7.10
N GLU A 153 -8.36 5.12 -7.66
CA GLU A 153 -9.18 6.15 -8.29
C GLU A 153 -8.48 6.73 -9.53
N LEU A 154 -9.29 7.34 -10.38
CA LEU A 154 -8.82 8.00 -11.60
C LEU A 154 -8.71 9.51 -11.39
N GLY A 155 -7.64 10.08 -11.94
CA GLY A 155 -7.57 11.48 -12.31
C GLY A 155 -7.62 11.63 -13.83
N ALA A 156 -8.09 12.79 -14.31
CA ALA A 156 -8.01 13.12 -15.72
C ALA A 156 -6.56 13.09 -16.23
N ASN A 157 -6.36 12.80 -17.52
CA ASN A 157 -5.06 12.91 -18.15
C ASN A 157 -4.51 14.35 -18.06
N THR A 158 -3.27 14.52 -17.61
CA THR A 158 -2.60 15.81 -17.41
C THR A 158 -1.26 15.83 -18.15
N PRO A 159 -1.23 16.25 -19.42
CA PRO A 159 -0.02 16.18 -20.23
C PRO A 159 1.03 17.24 -19.86
N ASP A 160 0.60 18.35 -19.25
CA ASP A 160 1.48 19.43 -18.81
C ASP A 160 1.86 19.33 -17.32
N ARG A 161 3.01 19.90 -16.99
CA ARG A 161 3.58 19.88 -15.63
C ARG A 161 2.68 20.54 -14.59
N THR A 162 2.03 21.65 -14.94
CA THR A 162 1.23 22.43 -13.98
C THR A 162 -0.04 21.68 -13.60
N SER A 163 -0.78 21.15 -14.57
CA SER A 163 -1.98 20.36 -14.30
C SER A 163 -1.63 19.04 -13.59
N PHE A 164 -0.53 18.38 -13.97
CA PHE A 164 -0.04 17.17 -13.29
C PHE A 164 0.27 17.43 -11.81
N LEU A 165 1.01 18.50 -11.50
CA LEU A 165 1.34 18.84 -10.11
C LEU A 165 0.11 19.26 -9.30
N SER A 166 -0.83 20.01 -9.92
CA SER A 166 -2.06 20.38 -9.24
C SER A 166 -2.88 19.15 -8.87
N GLN A 167 -3.10 18.24 -9.82
CA GLN A 167 -3.88 17.02 -9.59
C GLN A 167 -3.19 16.09 -8.59
N THR A 168 -1.90 15.79 -8.77
CA THR A 168 -1.18 14.85 -7.88
C THR A 168 -1.09 15.36 -6.44
N ASN A 169 -0.92 16.66 -6.21
CA ASN A 169 -0.95 17.22 -4.85
C ASN A 169 -2.36 17.23 -4.24
N GLN A 170 -3.42 17.43 -5.03
CA GLN A 170 -4.80 17.29 -4.54
C GLN A 170 -5.10 15.84 -4.10
N GLN A 171 -4.65 14.86 -4.89
CA GLN A 171 -4.78 13.45 -4.53
C GLN A 171 -3.89 13.07 -3.35
N GLY A 172 -2.66 13.58 -3.31
CA GLY A 172 -1.73 13.37 -2.21
C GLY A 172 -2.25 13.87 -0.85
N ALA A 173 -2.99 14.98 -0.83
CA ALA A 173 -3.68 15.47 0.37
C ALA A 173 -4.78 14.53 0.88
N ARG A 174 -5.30 13.64 0.00
CA ARG A 174 -6.29 12.60 0.31
C ARG A 174 -5.65 11.22 0.55
N ALA A 175 -4.34 11.17 0.78
CA ALA A 175 -3.55 9.95 0.94
C ALA A 175 -3.47 9.06 -0.32
N PHE A 176 -3.71 9.62 -1.50
CA PHE A 176 -3.55 8.92 -2.76
C PHE A 176 -2.17 9.17 -3.36
N VAL A 177 -1.47 8.10 -3.71
CA VAL A 177 -0.19 8.14 -4.41
C VAL A 177 -0.37 7.84 -5.89
N TYR A 178 0.26 8.65 -6.74
CA TYR A 178 0.27 8.49 -8.19
C TYR A 178 1.05 7.24 -8.56
N LEU A 179 0.43 6.37 -9.38
CA LEU A 179 1.06 5.15 -9.88
C LEU A 179 1.64 5.37 -11.27
N SER A 180 0.78 5.69 -12.24
CA SER A 180 1.15 5.77 -13.65
C SER A 180 0.03 6.40 -14.48
N PRO A 181 0.33 6.85 -15.71
CA PRO A 181 -0.72 7.00 -16.71
C PRO A 181 -1.18 5.60 -17.14
N ILE A 182 -2.48 5.42 -17.33
CA ILE A 182 -3.08 4.18 -17.78
C ILE A 182 -3.90 4.39 -19.04
N PHE A 183 -3.96 3.33 -19.85
CA PHE A 183 -4.66 3.29 -21.13
C PHE A 183 -5.60 2.09 -21.16
N VAL A 184 -6.86 2.32 -21.52
CA VAL A 184 -7.82 1.24 -21.82
C VAL A 184 -8.48 1.59 -23.14
N GLY A 185 -8.14 0.85 -24.20
CA GLY A 185 -8.44 1.24 -25.57
C GLY A 185 -7.86 2.63 -25.89
N VAL A 186 -8.74 3.58 -26.24
CA VAL A 186 -8.38 4.98 -26.52
C VAL A 186 -8.47 5.90 -25.30
N GLN A 187 -8.97 5.38 -24.16
CA GLN A 187 -9.15 6.17 -22.95
C GLN A 187 -7.82 6.30 -22.22
N GLN A 188 -7.53 7.49 -21.72
CA GLN A 188 -6.32 7.78 -20.95
C GLN A 188 -6.67 8.50 -19.65
N ALA A 189 -6.07 8.07 -18.55
CA ALA A 189 -6.21 8.68 -17.24
C ALA A 189 -4.95 8.49 -16.40
N ASN A 190 -4.86 9.22 -15.30
CA ASN A 190 -3.86 9.00 -14.26
C ASN A 190 -4.46 8.07 -13.20
N LEU A 191 -3.74 7.01 -12.85
CA LEU A 191 -4.15 6.09 -11.79
C LEU A 191 -3.50 6.45 -10.47
N TYR A 192 -4.31 6.43 -9.42
CA TYR A 192 -3.88 6.67 -8.05
C TYR A 192 -4.27 5.50 -7.16
N ALA A 193 -3.51 5.27 -6.08
CA ALA A 193 -3.85 4.31 -5.04
C ALA A 193 -3.77 4.93 -3.65
N ASN A 194 -4.67 4.54 -2.77
CA ASN A 194 -4.60 4.74 -1.33
C ASN A 194 -4.49 3.37 -0.68
N ASP A 195 -3.36 3.11 -0.05
CA ASP A 195 -2.98 1.78 0.46
C ASP A 195 -2.34 1.85 1.84
N THR A 196 -1.65 2.95 2.13
CA THR A 196 -1.10 3.26 3.45
C THR A 196 -1.51 4.67 3.85
N PRO A 197 -1.76 4.93 5.15
CA PRO A 197 -1.96 6.30 5.63
C PRO A 197 -0.76 7.17 5.26
N GLY A 198 -1.01 8.36 4.73
CA GLY A 198 0.05 9.25 4.25
C GLY A 198 -0.50 10.59 3.80
N VAL A 199 0.36 11.58 3.69
CA VAL A 199 0.07 12.82 2.96
C VAL A 199 1.20 13.01 1.98
N TYR A 200 0.87 13.03 0.69
CA TYR A 200 1.89 13.02 -0.36
C TYR A 200 2.01 14.38 -1.04
N THR A 201 3.23 14.88 -1.17
CA THR A 201 3.52 16.08 -1.96
C THR A 201 4.42 15.75 -3.14
N TYR A 202 4.20 16.45 -4.25
CA TYR A 202 4.86 16.17 -5.52
C TYR A 202 5.67 17.33 -6.01
N ARG A 203 6.83 17.00 -6.59
CA ARG A 203 7.66 17.88 -7.40
C ARG A 203 7.82 17.31 -8.79
N SER A 204 7.99 18.20 -9.76
CA SER A 204 8.35 17.83 -11.13
C SER A 204 9.31 18.88 -11.65
N VAL A 205 10.43 18.41 -12.21
CA VAL A 205 11.50 19.24 -12.75
C VAL A 205 11.91 18.67 -14.11
N ASP A 206 12.59 19.47 -14.92
CA ASP A 206 13.17 18.98 -16.17
C ASP A 206 14.17 17.87 -15.86
N ALA A 207 14.11 16.77 -16.63
CA ALA A 207 15.04 15.67 -16.49
C ALA A 207 16.35 16.02 -17.23
N PRO A 208 17.50 16.07 -16.55
CA PRO A 208 18.78 16.25 -17.21
C PRO A 208 19.00 15.21 -18.32
N THR A 209 19.71 15.62 -19.38
CA THR A 209 20.00 14.77 -20.55
C THR A 209 21.35 14.06 -20.46
N ASP A 210 22.08 14.26 -19.37
CA ASP A 210 23.36 13.59 -19.10
C ASP A 210 23.34 12.86 -17.75
N LEU A 211 24.16 11.82 -17.67
CA LEU A 211 24.22 10.91 -16.53
C LEU A 211 24.60 11.61 -15.21
N ALA A 212 25.58 12.50 -15.25
CA ALA A 212 26.14 13.11 -14.04
C ALA A 212 25.12 14.07 -13.42
N SER A 213 24.55 14.96 -14.22
CA SER A 213 23.50 15.90 -13.79
C SER A 213 22.26 15.16 -13.32
N PHE A 214 21.86 14.08 -13.99
CA PHE A 214 20.70 13.29 -13.57
C PHE A 214 20.95 12.60 -12.22
N THR A 215 22.11 11.98 -12.04
CA THR A 215 22.48 11.34 -10.76
C THR A 215 22.54 12.37 -9.62
N GLY A 216 23.08 13.57 -9.90
CA GLY A 216 23.10 14.68 -8.97
C GLY A 216 21.69 15.14 -8.59
N LEU A 217 20.80 15.31 -9.57
CA LEU A 217 19.40 15.67 -9.34
C LEU A 217 18.68 14.66 -8.44
N LEU A 218 18.81 13.36 -8.74
CA LEU A 218 18.17 12.30 -7.95
C LEU A 218 18.58 12.34 -6.48
N ASN A 219 19.89 12.47 -6.21
CA ASN A 219 20.40 12.52 -4.84
C ASN A 219 20.06 13.84 -4.12
N ALA A 220 20.01 14.96 -4.82
CA ALA A 220 19.57 16.23 -4.25
C ALA A 220 18.11 16.17 -3.78
N GLN A 221 17.21 15.64 -4.63
CA GLN A 221 15.81 15.44 -4.25
C GLN A 221 15.68 14.39 -3.13
N GLY A 222 16.44 13.30 -3.21
CA GLY A 222 16.43 12.24 -2.19
C GLY A 222 16.85 12.73 -0.80
N ALA A 223 17.83 13.64 -0.71
CA ALA A 223 18.22 14.29 0.54
C ALA A 223 17.10 15.16 1.15
N GLU A 224 16.23 15.73 0.30
CA GLU A 224 15.03 16.47 0.70
C GLU A 224 13.80 15.57 0.97
N ARG A 225 14.01 14.25 1.03
CA ARG A 225 12.99 13.20 1.27
C ARG A 225 12.02 13.00 0.10
N TYR A 226 12.40 13.46 -1.10
CA TYR A 226 11.62 13.24 -2.31
C TYR A 226 12.12 11.98 -3.01
N ARG A 227 11.26 10.95 -3.01
CA ARG A 227 11.48 9.71 -3.76
C ARG A 227 11.23 9.96 -5.24
N PHE A 228 12.21 9.63 -6.09
CA PHE A 228 12.03 9.57 -7.53
C PHE A 228 10.90 8.61 -7.91
N GLY A 229 9.90 9.13 -8.62
CA GLY A 229 8.76 8.35 -9.10
C GLY A 229 8.90 7.90 -10.55
N GLY A 230 9.59 8.69 -11.39
CA GLY A 230 9.80 8.37 -12.79
C GLY A 230 9.99 9.62 -13.65
N VAL A 231 10.01 9.41 -14.96
CA VAL A 231 10.05 10.50 -15.95
C VAL A 231 8.82 10.43 -16.83
N LEU A 232 8.12 11.56 -16.93
CA LEU A 232 7.00 11.77 -17.83
C LEU A 232 7.37 12.85 -18.85
N VAL A 233 6.48 13.09 -19.82
CA VAL A 233 6.59 14.27 -20.71
C VAL A 233 6.62 15.57 -19.90
N SER A 234 5.93 15.59 -18.76
CA SER A 234 5.96 16.69 -17.79
C SER A 234 7.26 16.79 -16.99
N GLY A 235 8.26 15.91 -17.18
CA GLY A 235 9.56 15.94 -16.50
C GLY A 235 9.79 14.77 -15.53
N ALA A 236 10.94 14.80 -14.84
CA ALA A 236 11.23 13.91 -13.73
C ALA A 236 10.37 14.30 -12.52
N TYR A 237 9.54 13.39 -12.04
CA TYR A 237 8.67 13.64 -10.89
C TYR A 237 9.13 12.89 -9.65
N PHE A 238 8.87 13.50 -8.51
CA PHE A 238 9.25 13.02 -7.21
C PHE A 238 8.08 13.16 -6.25
N VAL A 239 7.99 12.22 -5.30
CA VAL A 239 6.95 12.17 -4.28
C VAL A 239 7.59 12.13 -2.90
N ARG A 240 7.06 12.91 -1.97
CA ARG A 240 7.42 12.86 -0.56
C ARG A 240 6.19 12.50 0.25
N ASP A 241 6.35 11.55 1.16
CA ASP A 241 5.38 11.31 2.22
C ASP A 241 5.71 12.24 3.38
N GLU A 242 4.83 13.20 3.68
CA GLU A 242 5.01 14.16 4.76
C GLU A 242 5.01 13.51 6.14
N ASN A 243 4.42 12.32 6.26
CA ASN A 243 4.42 11.54 7.49
C ASN A 243 5.72 10.72 7.67
N SER A 244 6.61 10.73 6.68
CA SER A 244 7.86 9.99 6.68
C SER A 244 9.07 10.91 6.82
N ASN A 245 10.07 10.43 7.58
CA ASN A 245 11.39 11.04 7.68
C ASN A 245 12.45 10.35 6.82
N ARG A 246 12.07 9.37 5.98
CA ARG A 246 12.99 8.63 5.13
C ARG A 246 13.60 9.54 4.06
N SER A 247 14.91 9.45 3.92
CA SER A 247 15.66 10.03 2.79
C SER A 247 16.05 8.94 1.79
N PHE A 248 16.42 9.38 0.59
CA PHE A 248 16.75 8.48 -0.52
C PHE A 248 18.13 8.78 -1.08
N GLN A 249 18.87 7.73 -1.42
CA GLN A 249 20.13 7.80 -2.15
C GLN A 249 19.99 7.04 -3.46
N TYR A 250 20.67 7.50 -4.50
CA TYR A 250 20.57 6.93 -5.84
C TYR A 250 21.93 6.65 -6.45
N ARG A 251 22.02 5.50 -7.13
CA ARG A 251 23.13 5.14 -8.01
C ARG A 251 22.59 4.92 -9.40
N VAL A 252 23.25 5.49 -10.41
CA VAL A 252 22.92 5.27 -11.81
C VAL A 252 24.11 4.61 -12.47
N LEU A 253 23.96 3.32 -12.79
CA LEU A 253 25.06 2.47 -13.25
C LEU A 253 24.81 2.04 -14.69
N ALA A 254 25.87 1.73 -15.44
CA ALA A 254 25.72 1.21 -16.79
C ALA A 254 24.84 -0.04 -16.82
N GLY A 255 23.97 -0.13 -17.81
CA GLY A 255 23.07 -1.26 -18.03
C GLY A 255 23.86 -2.49 -18.50
N PRO A 256 23.84 -3.60 -17.76
CA PRO A 256 24.51 -4.82 -18.21
C PRO A 256 23.83 -5.40 -19.46
N SER A 257 24.63 -5.90 -20.39
CA SER A 257 24.12 -6.47 -21.65
C SER A 257 23.60 -7.91 -21.52
N THR A 258 23.98 -8.63 -20.47
CA THR A 258 23.55 -10.03 -20.24
C THR A 258 22.80 -10.17 -18.93
N GLY A 259 21.93 -11.17 -18.84
CA GLY A 259 21.24 -11.49 -17.59
C GLY A 259 22.20 -11.84 -16.45
N ALA A 260 23.28 -12.58 -16.74
CA ALA A 260 24.27 -12.92 -15.72
C ALA A 260 24.99 -11.69 -15.15
N ALA A 261 25.38 -10.75 -16.01
CA ALA A 261 26.02 -9.51 -15.58
C ALA A 261 25.04 -8.61 -14.79
N PHE A 262 23.77 -8.57 -15.18
CA PHE A 262 22.72 -7.94 -14.39
C PHE A 262 22.61 -8.54 -12.99
N LEU A 263 22.55 -9.87 -12.90
CA LEU A 263 22.37 -10.56 -11.63
C LEU A 263 23.54 -10.27 -10.66
N THR A 264 24.77 -10.26 -11.17
CA THR A 264 25.96 -9.87 -10.39
C THR A 264 25.86 -8.43 -9.91
N GLN A 265 25.57 -7.48 -10.81
CA GLN A 265 25.47 -6.06 -10.44
C GLN A 265 24.34 -5.81 -9.44
N ALA A 266 23.15 -6.34 -9.70
CA ALA A 266 21.97 -6.09 -8.88
C ALA A 266 22.12 -6.70 -7.47
N ASN A 267 22.69 -7.89 -7.33
CA ASN A 267 22.96 -8.47 -6.02
C ASN A 267 24.06 -7.73 -5.26
N ALA A 268 25.11 -7.23 -5.94
CA ALA A 268 26.11 -6.39 -5.28
C ALA A 268 25.50 -5.09 -4.74
N GLN A 269 24.65 -4.42 -5.53
CA GLN A 269 23.91 -3.24 -5.07
C GLN A 269 22.92 -3.58 -3.95
N GLY A 270 22.20 -4.69 -4.07
CA GLY A 270 21.23 -5.15 -3.09
C GLY A 270 21.83 -5.47 -1.72
N ALA A 271 23.05 -6.03 -1.69
CA ALA A 271 23.80 -6.26 -0.45
C ALA A 271 24.14 -4.94 0.30
N GLU A 272 24.24 -3.83 -0.42
CA GLU A 272 24.43 -2.49 0.15
C GLU A 272 23.10 -1.77 0.48
N GLY A 273 21.96 -2.44 0.26
CA GLY A 273 20.62 -1.91 0.52
C GLY A 273 20.00 -1.13 -0.65
N TYR A 274 20.57 -1.21 -1.85
CA TYR A 274 20.04 -0.56 -3.03
C TYR A 274 19.08 -1.50 -3.80
N TYR A 275 17.84 -1.06 -4.01
CA TYR A 275 16.87 -1.74 -4.87
C TYR A 275 16.85 -1.15 -6.28
N PHE A 276 16.58 -1.99 -7.27
CA PHE A 276 16.49 -1.63 -8.67
C PHE A 276 15.16 -0.90 -8.94
N VAL A 277 15.26 0.36 -9.38
CA VAL A 277 14.12 1.22 -9.70
C VAL A 277 13.70 0.96 -11.13
N LEU A 278 14.46 1.39 -12.14
CA LEU A 278 14.07 1.26 -13.55
C LEU A 278 15.30 1.40 -14.47
N PRO A 279 15.22 0.89 -15.71
CA PRO A 279 16.18 1.22 -16.76
C PRO A 279 15.89 2.61 -17.33
N TYR A 280 16.93 3.40 -17.59
CA TYR A 280 16.83 4.73 -18.17
C TYR A 280 17.90 4.93 -19.25
N ALA A 281 17.53 5.54 -20.37
CA ALA A 281 18.42 5.74 -21.51
C ALA A 281 18.93 7.19 -21.58
N PHE A 282 20.25 7.33 -21.77
CA PHE A 282 20.88 8.57 -22.18
C PHE A 282 21.45 8.36 -23.59
N GLY A 283 20.81 8.97 -24.59
CA GLY A 283 21.11 8.67 -25.99
C GLY A 283 20.85 7.19 -26.29
N LEU A 284 21.89 6.48 -26.75
CA LEU A 284 21.81 5.04 -27.07
C LEU A 284 22.25 4.13 -25.91
N SER A 285 22.75 4.71 -24.82
CA SER A 285 23.25 3.96 -23.67
C SER A 285 22.16 3.78 -22.63
N THR A 286 21.94 2.54 -22.21
CA THR A 286 21.01 2.21 -21.12
C THR A 286 21.76 2.17 -19.80
N TYR A 287 21.15 2.73 -18.77
CA TYR A 287 21.61 2.75 -17.39
C TYR A 287 20.53 2.19 -16.48
N LEU A 288 20.91 1.63 -15.33
CA LEU A 288 19.98 1.18 -14.30
C LEU A 288 20.04 2.14 -13.13
N ILE A 289 18.87 2.61 -12.73
CA ILE A 289 18.70 3.41 -11.52
C ILE A 289 18.48 2.46 -10.36
N TYR A 290 19.32 2.60 -9.34
CA TYR A 290 19.15 1.94 -8.05
C TYR A 290 18.87 3.00 -6.98
N ALA A 291 18.00 2.69 -6.03
CA ALA A 291 17.66 3.56 -4.92
C ALA A 291 17.86 2.85 -3.59
N LYS A 292 18.24 3.60 -2.57
CA LYS A 292 18.30 3.15 -1.18
C LYS A 292 17.50 4.13 -0.34
N GLU A 293 16.59 3.63 0.48
CA GLU A 293 15.93 4.43 1.51
C GLU A 293 16.64 4.27 2.85
N THR A 294 16.48 5.23 3.76
CA THR A 294 17.01 5.10 5.12
C THR A 294 16.47 3.83 5.79
N GLY A 295 17.35 2.97 6.28
CA GLY A 295 17.02 1.70 6.92
C GLY A 295 18.05 0.61 6.62
N ASP A 296 17.79 -0.59 7.14
CA ASP A 296 18.70 -1.75 7.08
C ASP A 296 18.24 -2.83 6.08
N ALA A 297 17.24 -2.51 5.25
CA ALA A 297 16.76 -3.42 4.22
C ALA A 297 17.87 -3.75 3.22
N THR A 298 17.95 -5.02 2.86
CA THR A 298 18.90 -5.56 1.87
C THR A 298 18.11 -6.36 0.82
N TYR A 299 18.65 -6.45 -0.39
CA TYR A 299 17.92 -7.03 -1.52
C TYR A 299 18.74 -8.11 -2.21
N SER A 300 18.05 -9.15 -2.65
CA SER A 300 18.59 -10.16 -3.56
C SER A 300 17.72 -10.28 -4.80
N TYR A 301 18.32 -10.69 -5.90
CA TYR A 301 17.66 -10.81 -7.20
C TYR A 301 17.75 -12.24 -7.72
N ALA A 302 16.72 -12.62 -8.46
CA ALA A 302 16.70 -13.85 -9.23
C ALA A 302 16.20 -13.57 -10.65
N LEU A 303 16.70 -14.33 -11.62
CA LEU A 303 16.24 -14.30 -13.00
C LEU A 303 15.58 -15.61 -13.36
N GLN A 304 14.46 -15.51 -14.07
CA GLN A 304 13.77 -16.65 -14.66
C GLN A 304 13.56 -16.43 -16.15
N SER A 305 13.27 -17.50 -16.88
CA SER A 305 12.84 -17.41 -18.28
C SER A 305 11.62 -16.49 -18.40
N ALA A 306 11.58 -15.70 -19.47
CA ALA A 306 10.41 -14.90 -19.79
C ALA A 306 9.18 -15.78 -19.99
N THR A 307 8.00 -15.25 -19.63
CA THR A 307 6.71 -15.97 -19.69
C THR A 307 5.65 -15.19 -20.45
N ASP A 308 6.08 -14.25 -21.30
CA ASP A 308 5.25 -13.36 -22.10
C ASP A 308 5.20 -13.74 -23.58
N GLN A 309 5.99 -14.74 -24.02
CA GLN A 309 6.08 -15.15 -25.43
C GLN A 309 6.12 -16.67 -25.60
N ASN A 310 5.36 -17.16 -26.58
CA ASN A 310 5.25 -18.59 -26.94
C ASN A 310 4.84 -19.51 -25.78
N VAL A 311 4.20 -18.94 -24.76
CA VAL A 311 3.69 -19.66 -23.59
C VAL A 311 2.35 -19.08 -23.14
N PRO A 312 1.46 -19.87 -22.55
CA PRO A 312 0.21 -19.36 -21.97
C PRO A 312 0.46 -18.39 -20.81
N ALA A 313 -0.45 -17.44 -20.60
CA ALA A 313 -0.36 -16.49 -19.48
C ALA A 313 -0.34 -17.19 -18.09
N THR A 314 -0.85 -18.42 -17.98
CA THR A 314 -0.80 -19.22 -16.75
C THR A 314 0.62 -19.61 -16.33
N ASP A 315 1.57 -19.63 -17.26
CA ASP A 315 2.97 -19.94 -16.95
C ASP A 315 3.63 -18.82 -16.14
N PHE A 316 3.22 -17.57 -16.38
CA PHE A 316 3.61 -16.44 -15.53
C PHE A 316 3.12 -16.64 -14.10
N VAL A 317 1.84 -17.01 -13.90
CA VAL A 317 1.28 -17.23 -12.56
C VAL A 317 2.00 -18.36 -11.84
N THR A 318 2.28 -19.45 -12.55
CA THR A 318 2.99 -20.61 -11.99
C THR A 318 4.39 -20.23 -11.55
N GLN A 319 5.16 -19.57 -12.42
CA GLN A 319 6.51 -19.12 -12.12
C GLN A 319 6.52 -18.09 -10.99
N ALA A 320 5.64 -17.08 -11.05
CA ALA A 320 5.61 -15.99 -10.09
C ALA A 320 5.16 -16.46 -8.70
N ASN A 321 4.24 -17.42 -8.60
CA ASN A 321 3.87 -18.03 -7.32
C ASN A 321 4.98 -18.90 -6.74
N ALA A 322 5.72 -19.65 -7.56
CA ALA A 322 6.86 -20.43 -7.09
C ALA A 322 7.97 -19.52 -6.53
N GLN A 323 8.28 -18.42 -7.22
CA GLN A 323 9.22 -17.40 -6.73
C GLN A 323 8.66 -16.69 -5.49
N GLY A 324 7.38 -16.32 -5.51
CA GLY A 324 6.70 -15.62 -4.43
C GLY A 324 6.66 -16.40 -3.12
N ALA A 325 6.52 -17.73 -3.17
CA ALA A 325 6.63 -18.62 -2.01
C ALA A 325 8.05 -18.62 -1.40
N SER A 326 9.08 -18.34 -2.23
CA SER A 326 10.48 -18.19 -1.79
C SER A 326 10.81 -16.76 -1.34
N GLY A 327 9.83 -15.87 -1.34
CA GLY A 327 9.93 -14.46 -0.96
C GLY A 327 10.38 -13.51 -2.06
N PHE A 328 10.37 -13.97 -3.31
CA PHE A 328 10.71 -13.16 -4.48
C PHE A 328 9.46 -12.55 -5.11
N LYS A 329 9.40 -11.22 -5.14
CA LYS A 329 8.39 -10.47 -5.89
C LYS A 329 8.84 -10.30 -7.33
N PHE A 330 7.94 -10.56 -8.28
CA PHE A 330 8.18 -10.21 -9.67
C PHE A 330 8.33 -8.69 -9.82
N ARG A 331 9.43 -8.26 -10.45
CA ARG A 331 9.76 -6.86 -10.69
C ARG A 331 9.31 -6.43 -12.08
N THR A 332 9.87 -7.05 -13.12
CA THR A 332 9.57 -6.71 -14.51
C THR A 332 10.13 -7.79 -15.44
N SER A 333 9.69 -7.77 -16.70
CA SER A 333 10.31 -8.51 -17.78
C SER A 333 11.30 -7.56 -18.47
N TYR A 334 12.49 -8.05 -18.79
CA TYR A 334 13.55 -7.24 -19.38
C TYR A 334 14.25 -7.99 -20.50
N GLN A 335 14.54 -7.28 -21.59
CA GLN A 335 15.26 -7.80 -22.74
C GLN A 335 16.77 -7.53 -22.57
N PHE A 336 17.54 -8.60 -22.36
CA PHE A 336 19.00 -8.54 -22.43
C PHE A 336 19.48 -8.93 -23.83
N GLY A 337 20.75 -8.69 -24.13
CA GLY A 337 21.39 -9.13 -25.37
C GLY A 337 21.43 -10.66 -25.51
N ASP A 338 21.37 -11.40 -24.40
CA ASP A 338 21.31 -12.87 -24.34
C ASP A 338 19.88 -13.41 -24.10
N GLY A 339 18.86 -12.57 -24.32
CA GLY A 339 17.45 -12.94 -24.32
C GLY A 339 16.61 -12.30 -23.20
N ALA A 340 15.30 -12.47 -23.32
CA ALA A 340 14.35 -11.95 -22.34
C ALA A 340 14.40 -12.75 -21.03
N ARG A 341 14.28 -12.05 -19.90
CA ARG A 341 14.18 -12.64 -18.56
C ARG A 341 13.12 -11.92 -17.74
N ASN A 342 12.48 -12.68 -16.87
CA ASN A 342 11.72 -12.12 -15.76
C ASN A 342 12.68 -11.85 -14.59
N ILE A 343 12.65 -10.63 -14.08
CA ILE A 343 13.43 -10.18 -12.93
C ILE A 343 12.56 -10.31 -11.70
N TYR A 344 13.10 -10.92 -10.65
CA TYR A 344 12.51 -11.00 -9.34
C TYR A 344 13.42 -10.37 -8.29
N VAL A 345 12.82 -9.77 -7.26
CA VAL A 345 13.51 -9.14 -6.14
C VAL A 345 12.97 -9.65 -4.82
N LYS A 346 13.85 -9.86 -3.85
CA LYS A 346 13.52 -10.25 -2.48
C LYS A 346 14.20 -9.28 -1.53
N ASP A 347 13.42 -8.70 -0.64
CA ASP A 347 13.97 -8.02 0.54
C ASP A 347 14.35 -9.09 1.57
N THR A 348 15.65 -9.20 1.85
CA THR A 348 16.22 -10.22 2.73
C THR A 348 16.09 -9.87 4.21
N SER A 349 15.63 -8.67 4.55
CA SER A 349 15.36 -8.25 5.93
C SER A 349 13.98 -8.68 6.45
N GLN A 350 13.12 -9.20 5.58
CA GLN A 350 11.77 -9.63 5.92
C GLN A 350 11.42 -11.00 5.36
N ALA A 351 10.47 -11.67 6.01
CA ALA A 351 9.95 -12.97 5.59
C ALA A 351 8.71 -12.84 4.68
N ALA A 352 8.73 -11.84 3.78
CA ALA A 352 7.61 -11.56 2.89
C ALA A 352 7.39 -12.69 1.89
N THR A 353 6.13 -13.01 1.58
CA THR A 353 5.74 -13.91 0.48
C THR A 353 4.72 -13.24 -0.42
N TYR A 354 4.58 -13.73 -1.66
CA TYR A 354 3.72 -13.13 -2.67
C TYR A 354 2.90 -14.21 -3.37
N THR A 355 1.60 -13.99 -3.49
CA THR A 355 0.73 -14.76 -4.37
C THR A 355 0.30 -13.91 -5.55
N TRP A 356 0.22 -14.51 -6.74
CA TRP A 356 -0.01 -13.83 -8.01
C TRP A 356 -1.26 -14.40 -8.67
N LYS A 357 -2.02 -13.51 -9.30
CA LYS A 357 -3.19 -13.88 -10.10
C LYS A 357 -3.32 -12.99 -11.34
N LEU A 358 -4.07 -13.50 -12.31
CA LEU A 358 -4.45 -12.81 -13.52
C LEU A 358 -5.97 -12.72 -13.57
N ASN A 359 -6.47 -11.54 -13.89
CA ASN A 359 -7.85 -11.33 -14.26
C ASN A 359 -7.96 -11.00 -15.76
N ALA A 360 -9.18 -11.14 -16.29
CA ALA A 360 -9.49 -10.74 -17.65
C ALA A 360 -9.24 -9.23 -17.86
N ASP A 361 -8.89 -8.88 -19.10
CA ASP A 361 -8.82 -7.50 -19.54
C ASP A 361 -10.19 -6.82 -19.48
N VAL A 362 -10.21 -5.49 -19.50
CA VAL A 362 -11.40 -4.65 -19.39
C VAL A 362 -11.51 -3.70 -20.58
N SER A 363 -12.71 -3.20 -20.85
CA SER A 363 -12.98 -2.34 -22.02
C SER A 363 -13.04 -0.86 -21.68
N THR A 364 -13.18 -0.50 -20.40
CA THR A 364 -13.23 0.90 -19.94
C THR A 364 -12.35 1.16 -18.72
N LEU A 365 -11.98 2.43 -18.50
CA LEU A 365 -11.27 2.82 -17.28
C LEU A 365 -12.08 2.62 -16.01
N THR A 366 -13.41 2.79 -16.06
CA THR A 366 -14.31 2.56 -14.93
C THR A 366 -14.31 1.08 -14.53
N GLU A 367 -14.44 0.17 -15.51
CA GLU A 367 -14.33 -1.27 -15.25
C GLU A 367 -12.98 -1.66 -14.66
N LEU A 368 -11.89 -1.02 -15.10
CA LEU A 368 -10.56 -1.27 -14.52
C LEU A 368 -10.52 -0.91 -13.04
N VAL A 369 -11.05 0.26 -12.66
CA VAL A 369 -11.05 0.73 -11.28
C VAL A 369 -12.02 -0.08 -10.41
N ASP A 370 -13.19 -0.43 -10.91
CA ASP A 370 -14.13 -1.30 -10.20
C ASP A 370 -13.51 -2.67 -9.94
N GLN A 371 -12.84 -3.25 -10.94
CA GLN A 371 -12.11 -4.50 -10.79
C GLN A 371 -10.95 -4.37 -9.79
N ALA A 372 -10.13 -3.32 -9.90
CA ALA A 372 -9.00 -3.11 -9.00
C ALA A 372 -9.43 -2.87 -7.55
N ASN A 373 -10.55 -2.17 -7.33
CA ASN A 373 -11.13 -1.96 -6.00
C ASN A 373 -11.75 -3.25 -5.43
N ALA A 374 -12.42 -4.05 -6.26
CA ALA A 374 -12.94 -5.36 -5.83
C ALA A 374 -11.80 -6.31 -5.42
N GLU A 375 -10.69 -6.32 -6.18
CA GLU A 375 -9.48 -7.08 -5.85
C GLU A 375 -8.76 -6.51 -4.62
N GLY A 376 -8.69 -5.18 -4.51
CA GLY A 376 -8.16 -4.48 -3.36
C GLY A 376 -8.84 -4.92 -2.07
N ALA A 377 -10.19 -4.98 -2.05
CA ALA A 377 -10.96 -5.46 -0.91
C ALA A 377 -10.61 -6.90 -0.48
N LEU A 378 -10.01 -7.71 -1.35
CA LEU A 378 -9.58 -9.09 -1.08
C LEU A 378 -8.11 -9.22 -0.64
N GLY A 379 -7.37 -8.12 -0.55
CA GLY A 379 -5.93 -8.17 -0.26
C GLY A 379 -5.02 -8.01 -1.49
N ASN A 380 -5.59 -7.94 -2.70
CA ASN A 380 -4.83 -8.01 -3.93
C ASN A 380 -4.44 -6.61 -4.41
N VAL A 381 -3.14 -6.43 -4.67
CA VAL A 381 -2.54 -5.19 -5.14
C VAL A 381 -2.43 -5.25 -6.66
N TYR A 382 -3.00 -4.25 -7.32
CA TYR A 382 -2.85 -4.00 -8.75
C TYR A 382 -1.39 -3.73 -9.09
N LEU A 383 -0.83 -4.50 -10.04
CA LEU A 383 0.46 -4.23 -10.65
C LEU A 383 0.31 -3.48 -11.98
N GLY A 384 -0.61 -3.91 -12.84
CA GLY A 384 -0.74 -3.39 -14.20
C GLY A 384 -1.36 -4.37 -15.18
N ALA A 385 -1.74 -3.86 -16.34
CA ALA A 385 -2.03 -4.70 -17.50
C ALA A 385 -0.72 -5.28 -18.08
N ARG A 386 -0.75 -6.55 -18.48
CA ARG A 386 0.34 -7.20 -19.23
C ARG A 386 -0.20 -7.90 -20.46
N VAL A 387 0.58 -7.83 -21.52
CA VAL A 387 0.28 -8.48 -22.79
C VAL A 387 1.10 -9.76 -22.89
N PHE A 388 0.43 -10.88 -23.12
CA PHE A 388 1.05 -12.18 -23.36
C PHE A 388 0.87 -12.57 -24.82
N PHE A 389 1.85 -13.26 -25.40
CA PHE A 389 1.86 -13.69 -26.79
C PHE A 389 1.96 -15.22 -26.86
N PRO A 390 0.87 -15.95 -26.54
CA PRO A 390 0.92 -17.41 -26.40
C PRO A 390 1.26 -18.15 -27.70
N SER A 391 0.98 -17.53 -28.85
CA SER A 391 1.33 -18.05 -30.19
C SER A 391 2.43 -17.22 -30.87
N GLY A 392 3.25 -16.55 -30.07
CA GLY A 392 4.28 -15.61 -30.54
C GLY A 392 3.70 -14.26 -30.99
N PHE A 393 4.58 -13.32 -31.35
CA PHE A 393 4.20 -11.93 -31.65
C PHE A 393 3.27 -11.76 -32.86
N ALA A 394 3.22 -12.75 -33.75
CA ALA A 394 2.30 -12.74 -34.90
C ALA A 394 0.89 -13.24 -34.53
N GLY A 395 0.73 -13.87 -33.38
CA GLY A 395 -0.55 -14.35 -32.87
C GLY A 395 -1.36 -13.25 -32.18
N PRO A 396 -2.64 -13.53 -31.87
CA PRO A 396 -3.46 -12.59 -31.12
C PRO A 396 -2.86 -12.35 -29.72
N PRO A 397 -2.75 -11.08 -29.28
CA PRO A 397 -2.29 -10.78 -27.93
C PRO A 397 -3.33 -11.22 -26.90
N ASP A 398 -2.83 -11.66 -25.75
CA ASP A 398 -3.63 -12.05 -24.61
C ASP A 398 -3.36 -11.06 -23.46
N THR A 399 -4.12 -9.97 -23.40
CA THR A 399 -3.97 -8.98 -22.31
C THR A 399 -4.65 -9.49 -21.04
N ARG A 400 -3.96 -9.33 -19.90
CA ARG A 400 -4.48 -9.67 -18.57
C ARG A 400 -4.12 -8.59 -17.58
N ILE A 401 -4.99 -8.41 -16.58
CA ILE A 401 -4.70 -7.53 -15.45
C ILE A 401 -4.02 -8.34 -14.36
N VAL A 402 -2.83 -7.89 -13.95
CA VAL A 402 -1.98 -8.60 -13.00
C VAL A 402 -2.18 -8.03 -11.60
N TYR A 403 -2.42 -8.93 -10.65
CA TYR A 403 -2.48 -8.61 -9.23
C TYR A 403 -1.53 -9.50 -8.42
N PHE A 404 -1.06 -8.98 -7.30
CA PHE A 404 -0.32 -9.75 -6.31
C PHE A 404 -0.83 -9.48 -4.89
N LYS A 405 -0.77 -10.47 -4.01
CA LYS A 405 -1.09 -10.32 -2.59
C LYS A 405 0.15 -10.60 -1.76
N PRO A 406 0.73 -9.56 -1.11
CA PRO A 406 1.86 -9.72 -0.23
C PRO A 406 1.41 -10.18 1.17
N THR A 407 2.17 -11.09 1.78
CA THR A 407 2.00 -11.56 3.16
C THR A 407 3.31 -11.37 3.92
N ASN A 408 3.26 -11.07 5.23
CA ASN A 408 4.44 -10.79 6.05
C ASN A 408 5.35 -9.69 5.46
N CYS A 409 4.73 -8.72 4.80
CA CYS A 409 5.41 -7.71 4.02
C CYS A 409 5.17 -6.32 4.62
N THR A 410 6.25 -5.59 4.88
CA THR A 410 6.20 -4.21 5.39
C THR A 410 6.96 -3.24 4.47
N GLY A 411 6.59 -1.96 4.56
CA GLY A 411 7.16 -0.91 3.70
C GLY A 411 6.44 -0.76 2.35
N SER A 412 6.67 0.39 1.71
CA SER A 412 6.03 0.71 0.42
C SER A 412 6.74 0.07 -0.76
N VAL A 413 8.06 -0.06 -0.70
CA VAL A 413 8.88 -0.64 -1.79
C VAL A 413 8.31 -1.99 -2.19
N MET A 414 8.34 -2.99 -1.31
CA MET A 414 7.95 -4.36 -1.68
C MET A 414 6.43 -4.59 -1.71
N CYS A 415 5.66 -3.89 -0.89
CA CYS A 415 4.30 -4.34 -0.55
C CYS A 415 3.18 -3.45 -1.10
N SER A 416 3.49 -2.22 -1.51
CA SER A 416 2.50 -1.24 -1.98
C SER A 416 2.39 -1.24 -3.50
N PRO A 417 1.25 -0.86 -4.10
CA PRO A 417 1.18 -0.54 -5.52
C PRO A 417 2.10 0.62 -5.90
N SER A 418 2.43 1.48 -4.92
CA SER A 418 3.32 2.62 -5.08
C SER A 418 4.80 2.30 -4.88
N GLY A 419 5.15 1.03 -4.66
CA GLY A 419 6.54 0.59 -4.74
C GLY A 419 7.16 1.06 -6.05
N ALA A 420 8.48 1.19 -6.11
CA ALA A 420 9.18 1.66 -7.31
C ALA A 420 9.12 0.66 -8.49
N PHE A 421 8.01 -0.06 -8.64
CA PHE A 421 7.89 -1.35 -9.27
C PHE A 421 6.82 -1.40 -10.35
#